data_AF-A0A1B6IE09-F1
#
_entry.id   AF-A0A1B6IE09-F1
#
_cell.length_a   1.000
_cell.length_b   1.000
_cell.length_c   1.000
_cell.angle_alpha   90.00
_cell.angle_beta   90.00
_cell.angle_gamma   90.00
#
_symmetry.space_group_name_H-M   'P 1'
#
loop_
_entity.id
_entity.type
_entity.pdbx_description
1 polymer ?
#
loop_
_entity_poly.entity_id
_entity_poly.type
_entity_poly.pdbx_seq_one_letter_code
_entity_poly.pdbx_strand_id
1 'polypeptide(L)'
;FIRYAKTLFETEDAFQVRKQTLAASIQARWKGFVQRRQYLRMRASAIIAQSWVRRFLAQRLAQRKRNAVQIVRNFIKGFITRSEPENDLNRRFIQIARKQFLLRLANSLPKSILVHSWPACPIICREASDHLRTMHRSWLARKYRLALTPEKKEQFELKVLAEKLFKDKKRSYPGSVGSWFVQDQLVTDSQRQMRAHFQGSVPHGDKLLYSSIVHKFDRHG
;
A
#
# COMPACT_ATOMS: atom_id res chain seq x y z
N PHE A 1 92.95 33.83 42.42
CA PHE A 1 92.32 35.11 42.82
C PHE A 1 91.91 35.87 41.57
N ILE A 2 90.63 36.22 41.44
CA ILE A 2 90.13 37.08 40.36
C ILE A 2 90.65 38.49 40.63
N ARG A 3 91.36 39.09 39.66
CA ARG A 3 92.08 40.36 39.87
C ARG A 3 91.21 41.61 39.70
N TYR A 4 90.09 41.51 38.98
CA TYR A 4 89.21 42.64 38.66
C TYR A 4 87.79 42.40 39.18
N ALA A 5 87.25 43.36 39.92
CA ALA A 5 85.92 43.26 40.52
C ALA A 5 84.81 43.06 39.47
N LYS A 6 84.90 43.71 38.30
CA LYS A 6 83.94 43.57 37.20
C LYS A 6 83.79 42.13 36.73
N THR A 7 84.91 41.42 36.53
CA THR A 7 84.89 40.02 36.09
C THR A 7 84.29 39.10 37.15
N LEU A 8 84.51 39.38 38.45
CA LEU A 8 83.88 38.63 39.54
C LEU A 8 82.35 38.76 39.48
N PHE A 9 81.83 39.99 39.38
CA PHE A 9 80.39 40.24 39.30
C PHE A 9 79.77 39.63 38.04
N GLU A 10 80.41 39.77 36.88
CA GLU A 10 79.92 39.14 35.62
C GLU A 10 79.87 37.61 35.72
N THR A 11 80.86 36.97 36.36
CA THR A 11 80.84 35.51 36.56
C THR A 11 79.78 35.07 37.55
N GLU A 12 79.54 35.85 38.60
CA GLU A 12 78.48 35.58 39.58
C GLU A 12 77.09 35.75 38.94
N ASP A 13 76.86 36.82 38.18
CA ASP A 13 75.61 37.03 37.45
C ASP A 13 75.36 35.91 36.43
N ALA A 14 76.39 35.52 35.66
CA ALA A 14 76.29 34.40 34.73
C ALA A 14 75.98 33.06 35.45
N PHE A 15 76.57 32.83 36.63
CA PHE A 15 76.27 31.67 37.45
C PHE A 15 74.82 31.68 37.97
N GLN A 16 74.34 32.82 38.48
CA GLN A 16 72.96 32.95 38.96
C GLN A 16 71.96 32.74 37.81
N VAL A 17 72.19 33.30 36.62
CA VAL A 17 71.36 33.06 35.43
C VAL A 17 71.40 31.58 35.03
N ARG A 18 72.58 30.96 34.98
CA ARG A 18 72.71 29.52 34.62
C ARG A 18 71.98 28.63 35.62
N LYS A 19 72.03 28.92 36.92
CA LYS A 19 71.28 28.22 37.97
C LYS A 19 69.78 28.25 37.70
N GLN A 20 69.23 29.43 37.34
CA GLN A 20 67.81 29.56 36.99
C GLN A 20 67.45 28.78 35.73
N THR A 21 68.29 28.84 34.68
CA THR A 21 68.03 28.09 33.44
C THR A 21 68.06 26.57 33.65
N LEU A 22 68.97 26.08 34.49
CA LEU A 22 69.06 24.65 34.82
C LEU A 22 67.83 24.21 35.62
N ALA A 23 67.43 25.00 36.63
CA ALA A 23 66.21 24.75 37.39
C ALA A 23 64.96 24.71 36.48
N ALA A 24 64.84 25.66 35.55
CA ALA A 24 63.75 25.69 34.57
C ALA A 24 63.75 24.47 33.65
N SER A 25 64.92 24.00 33.19
CA SER A 25 65.04 22.79 32.36
C SER A 25 64.61 21.53 33.10
N ILE A 26 65.04 21.36 34.36
CA ILE A 26 64.65 20.24 35.22
C ILE A 26 63.14 20.29 35.48
N GLN A 27 62.59 21.46 35.81
CA GLN A 27 61.16 21.66 36.02
C GLN A 27 60.35 21.35 34.77
N ALA A 28 60.80 21.79 33.59
CA ALA A 28 60.13 21.52 32.31
C ALA A 28 60.10 20.02 32.01
N ARG A 29 61.22 19.32 32.20
CA ARG A 29 61.32 17.86 32.03
C ARG A 29 60.37 17.12 32.97
N TRP A 30 60.33 17.52 34.25
CA TRP A 30 59.44 16.92 35.23
C TRP A 30 57.95 17.16 34.90
N LYS A 31 57.56 18.40 34.58
CA LYS A 31 56.19 18.73 34.15
C LYS A 31 55.76 17.91 32.94
N GLY A 32 56.64 17.79 31.93
CA GLY A 32 56.41 16.94 30.75
C GLY A 32 56.24 15.45 31.10
N PHE A 33 57.08 14.92 31.99
CA PHE A 33 56.95 13.55 32.48
C PHE A 33 55.62 13.31 33.20
N VAL A 34 55.23 14.21 34.12
CA VAL A 34 53.97 14.13 34.86
C VAL A 34 52.78 14.15 33.91
N GLN A 35 52.74 15.09 32.95
CA GLN A 35 51.66 15.21 31.98
C GLN A 35 51.59 13.99 31.05
N ARG A 36 52.73 13.50 30.56
CA ARG A 36 52.79 12.28 29.74
C ARG A 36 52.25 11.07 30.49
N ARG A 37 52.60 10.92 31.78
CA ARG A 37 52.09 9.84 32.63
C ARG A 37 50.58 9.91 32.79
N GLN A 38 50.02 11.11 33.01
CA GLN A 38 48.57 11.31 33.09
C GLN A 38 47.87 10.99 31.76
N TYR A 39 48.40 11.47 30.64
CA TYR A 39 47.86 11.19 29.31
C TYR A 39 47.85 9.68 29.00
N LEU A 40 48.94 8.96 29.28
CA LEU A 40 49.01 7.52 29.04
C LEU A 40 48.00 6.75 29.86
N ARG A 41 47.77 7.12 31.12
CA ARG A 41 46.70 6.54 31.96
C ARG A 41 45.32 6.77 31.34
N MET A 42 45.01 8.02 30.99
CA MET A 42 43.72 8.37 30.37
C MET A 42 43.51 7.63 29.04
N ARG A 43 44.53 7.58 28.18
CA ARG A 43 44.49 6.85 26.91
C ARG A 43 44.26 5.36 27.12
N ALA A 44 44.94 4.74 28.08
CA ALA A 44 44.74 3.33 28.41
C ALA A 44 43.30 3.06 28.85
N SER A 45 42.76 3.88 29.77
CA SER A 45 41.36 3.79 30.21
C SER A 45 40.38 3.97 29.05
N ALA A 46 40.63 4.93 28.15
CA ALA A 46 39.79 5.16 26.98
C ALA A 46 39.81 3.97 26.00
N ILE A 47 40.98 3.38 25.74
CA ILE A 47 41.11 2.19 24.88
C ILE A 47 40.32 1.01 25.47
N ILE A 48 40.42 0.80 26.79
CA ILE A 48 39.66 -0.24 27.50
C ILE A 48 38.16 0.02 27.30
N ALA A 49 37.66 1.22 27.60
CA ALA A 49 36.24 1.56 27.42
C ALA A 49 35.77 1.34 25.98
N GLN A 50 36.54 1.80 24.99
CA GLN A 50 36.23 1.58 23.58
C GLN A 50 36.18 0.09 23.21
N SER A 51 37.09 -0.73 23.75
CA SER A 51 37.10 -2.18 23.50
C SER A 51 35.83 -2.85 24.04
N TRP A 52 35.36 -2.46 25.22
CA TRP A 52 34.10 -2.93 25.80
C TRP A 52 32.89 -2.55 24.95
N VAL A 53 32.83 -1.32 24.46
CA VAL A 53 31.76 -0.87 23.56
C VAL A 53 31.76 -1.68 22.25
N ARG A 54 32.93 -1.89 21.62
CA ARG A 54 33.04 -2.72 20.41
C ARG A 54 32.54 -4.16 20.67
N ARG A 55 32.93 -4.76 21.79
CA ARG A 55 32.45 -6.09 22.22
C ARG A 55 30.94 -6.12 22.40
N PHE A 56 30.38 -5.13 23.11
CA PHE A 56 28.93 -5.04 23.35
C PHE A 56 28.14 -4.96 22.03
N LEU A 57 28.59 -4.11 21.10
CA LEU A 57 27.97 -3.99 19.77
C LEU A 57 28.06 -5.31 18.98
N ALA A 58 29.20 -6.00 19.02
CA ALA A 58 29.38 -7.30 18.37
C ALA A 58 28.45 -8.38 18.97
N GLN A 59 28.34 -8.44 20.30
CA GLN A 59 27.43 -9.36 20.99
C GLN A 59 25.96 -9.07 20.64
N ARG A 60 25.56 -7.79 20.62
CA ARG A 60 24.20 -7.37 20.24
C ARG A 60 23.89 -7.74 18.78
N LEU A 61 24.85 -7.56 17.87
CA LEU A 61 24.72 -7.98 16.48
C LEU A 61 24.56 -9.50 16.36
N ALA A 62 25.39 -10.28 17.06
CA ALA A 62 25.28 -11.73 17.09
C ALA A 62 23.91 -12.19 17.61
N GLN A 63 23.41 -11.57 18.68
CA GLN A 63 22.09 -11.87 19.22
C GLN A 63 20.98 -11.55 18.22
N ARG A 64 21.04 -10.40 17.54
CA ARG A 64 20.08 -10.04 16.47
C ARG A 64 20.07 -11.08 15.36
N LYS A 65 21.24 -11.54 14.90
CA LYS A 65 21.36 -12.60 13.88
C LYS A 65 20.76 -13.91 14.36
N ARG A 66 21.05 -14.35 15.59
CA ARG A 66 20.47 -15.57 16.19
C ARG A 66 18.95 -15.48 16.29
N ASN A 67 18.42 -14.34 16.74
CA ASN A 67 16.98 -14.10 16.82
C ASN A 67 16.32 -14.16 15.43
N ALA A 68 16.94 -13.55 14.42
CA ALA A 68 16.44 -13.60 13.04
C ALA A 68 16.37 -15.05 12.51
N VAL A 69 17.44 -15.83 12.72
CA VAL A 69 17.47 -17.25 12.35
C VAL A 69 16.35 -18.02 13.04
N GLN A 70 16.12 -17.77 14.33
CA GLN A 70 15.05 -18.44 15.08
C GLN A 70 13.65 -18.06 14.56
N ILE A 71 13.43 -16.80 14.19
CA ILE A 71 12.17 -16.36 13.58
C ILE A 71 11.91 -17.11 12.27
N VAL A 72 12.90 -17.18 11.38
CA VAL A 72 12.78 -17.90 10.10
C VAL A 72 12.53 -19.38 10.34
N ARG A 73 13.28 -20.01 11.25
CA ARG A 73 13.09 -21.42 11.60
C ARG A 73 11.68 -21.69 12.14
N ASN A 74 11.20 -20.85 13.05
CA ASN A 74 9.85 -20.98 13.61
C ASN A 74 8.78 -20.81 12.53
N PHE A 75 8.99 -19.87 11.59
CA PHE A 75 8.10 -19.70 10.44
C PHE A 75 8.05 -20.95 9.55
N ILE A 76 9.20 -21.55 9.23
CA ILE A 76 9.27 -22.79 8.43
C ILE A 76 8.60 -23.95 9.17
N LYS A 77 8.86 -24.10 10.48
CA LYS A 77 8.19 -25.12 11.29
C LYS A 77 6.67 -24.95 11.27
N GLY A 78 6.17 -23.74 11.48
CA GLY A 78 4.74 -23.44 11.40
C GLY A 78 4.13 -23.64 10.01
N PHE A 79 4.91 -23.43 8.94
CA PHE A 79 4.49 -23.76 7.58
C PHE A 79 4.36 -25.27 7.35
N ILE A 80 5.29 -26.06 7.88
CA ILE A 80 5.25 -27.53 7.78
C ILE A 80 4.02 -28.07 8.51
N THR A 81 3.77 -27.60 9.74
CA THR A 81 2.64 -28.02 10.60
C THR A 81 1.33 -27.25 10.34
N ARG A 82 1.18 -26.65 9.16
CA ARG A 82 0.02 -25.78 8.83
C ARG A 82 -1.32 -26.49 8.70
N SER A 83 -1.30 -27.81 8.51
CA SER A 83 -2.50 -28.66 8.38
C SER A 83 -2.99 -29.22 9.71
N GLU A 84 -2.15 -29.15 10.75
CA GLU A 84 -2.49 -29.55 12.11
C GLU A 84 -3.39 -28.50 12.77
N PRO A 85 -4.13 -28.86 13.84
CA PRO A 85 -4.81 -27.88 14.67
C PRO A 85 -3.83 -26.84 15.23
N GLU A 86 -4.35 -25.70 15.66
CA GLU A 86 -3.54 -24.58 16.15
C GLU A 86 -2.71 -25.01 17.38
N ASN A 87 -1.38 -24.97 17.23
CA ASN A 87 -0.37 -25.28 18.23
C ASN A 87 0.62 -24.11 18.35
N ASP A 88 1.49 -24.12 19.36
CA ASP A 88 2.41 -23.01 19.61
C ASP A 88 3.39 -22.75 18.44
N LEU A 89 3.67 -23.76 17.63
CA LEU A 89 4.57 -23.68 16.48
C LEU A 89 3.90 -23.04 15.26
N ASN A 90 2.64 -23.40 14.96
CA ASN A 90 1.92 -22.94 13.77
C ASN A 90 1.07 -21.69 14.01
N ARG A 91 0.72 -21.37 15.26
CA ARG A 91 -0.13 -20.22 15.63
C ARG A 91 0.29 -18.93 14.96
N ARG A 92 1.57 -18.59 15.05
CA ARG A 92 2.10 -17.36 14.42
C ARG A 92 2.02 -17.41 12.89
N PHE A 93 2.29 -18.56 12.29
CA PHE A 93 2.18 -18.75 10.84
C PHE A 93 0.72 -18.60 10.37
N ILE A 94 -0.23 -19.24 11.06
CA ILE A 94 -1.67 -19.18 10.76
C ILE A 94 -2.18 -17.74 10.83
N GLN A 95 -1.82 -16.99 11.88
CA GLN A 95 -2.19 -15.58 12.00
C GLN A 95 -1.65 -14.71 10.85
N ILE A 96 -0.39 -14.92 10.48
CA ILE A 96 0.23 -14.24 9.33
C ILE A 96 -0.49 -14.62 8.03
N ALA A 97 -0.79 -15.89 7.82
CA ALA A 97 -1.49 -16.38 6.64
C ALA A 97 -2.90 -15.78 6.52
N ARG A 98 -3.68 -15.76 7.60
CA ARG A 98 -5.00 -15.13 7.68
C ARG A 98 -4.93 -13.64 7.36
N LYS A 99 -4.01 -12.89 7.99
CA LYS A 99 -3.82 -11.46 7.74
C LYS A 99 -3.44 -11.19 6.27
N GLN A 100 -2.45 -11.92 5.76
CA GLN A 100 -1.96 -11.75 4.40
C GLN A 100 -2.99 -12.14 3.34
N PHE A 101 -3.83 -13.14 3.62
CA PHE A 101 -4.97 -13.48 2.78
C PHE A 101 -5.94 -12.31 2.64
N LEU A 102 -6.37 -11.70 3.76
CA LEU A 102 -7.31 -10.57 3.72
C LEU A 102 -6.73 -9.34 3.00
N LEU A 103 -5.45 -9.01 3.25
CA LEU A 103 -4.77 -7.90 2.58
C LEU A 103 -4.67 -8.12 1.06
N ARG A 104 -4.33 -9.33 0.63
CA ARG A 104 -4.27 -9.66 -0.80
C ARG A 104 -5.65 -9.71 -1.44
N LEU A 105 -6.63 -10.26 -0.74
CA LEU A 105 -8.01 -10.34 -1.21
C LEU A 105 -8.55 -8.94 -1.48
N ALA A 106 -8.39 -8.00 -0.55
CA ALA A 106 -8.86 -6.62 -0.71
C ALA A 106 -8.35 -5.94 -2.01
N ASN A 107 -7.11 -6.25 -2.41
CA ASN A 107 -6.50 -5.70 -3.63
C ASN A 107 -6.87 -6.46 -4.91
N SER A 108 -7.47 -7.65 -4.80
CA SER A 108 -7.76 -8.55 -5.93
C SER A 108 -9.25 -8.89 -6.08
N LEU A 109 -10.14 -8.10 -5.46
CA LEU A 109 -11.58 -8.29 -5.56
C LEU A 109 -12.09 -8.07 -6.99
N PRO A 110 -13.04 -8.89 -7.47
CA PRO A 110 -13.71 -8.69 -8.74
C PRO A 110 -14.41 -7.33 -8.80
N LYS A 111 -14.25 -6.59 -9.91
CA LYS A 111 -14.89 -5.27 -10.07
C LYS A 111 -16.27 -5.34 -10.74
N SER A 112 -16.57 -6.44 -11.42
CA SER A 112 -17.79 -6.64 -12.19
C SER A 112 -18.54 -7.88 -11.70
N ILE A 113 -19.87 -7.80 -11.67
CA ILE A 113 -20.77 -8.90 -11.31
C ILE A 113 -20.70 -10.04 -12.34
N LEU A 114 -20.44 -9.70 -13.60
CA LEU A 114 -20.37 -10.64 -14.72
C LEU A 114 -19.10 -11.49 -14.67
N VAL A 115 -18.05 -11.00 -14.01
CA VAL A 115 -16.79 -11.71 -13.88
C VAL A 115 -16.88 -12.64 -12.66
N HIS A 116 -16.90 -13.94 -12.92
CA HIS A 116 -16.99 -14.98 -11.88
C HIS A 116 -15.62 -15.40 -11.32
N SER A 117 -14.59 -14.56 -11.45
CA SER A 117 -13.28 -14.85 -10.88
C SER A 117 -13.30 -14.67 -9.36
N TRP A 118 -12.59 -15.53 -8.64
CA TRP A 118 -12.32 -15.35 -7.21
C TRP A 118 -10.88 -15.77 -6.94
N PRO A 119 -10.08 -14.98 -6.21
CA PRO A 119 -8.67 -15.28 -6.00
C PRO A 119 -8.47 -16.55 -5.18
N ALA A 120 -7.36 -17.23 -5.43
CA ALA A 120 -6.98 -18.42 -4.69
C ALA A 120 -6.74 -18.10 -3.20
N CYS A 121 -7.14 -19.01 -2.31
CA CYS A 121 -6.98 -18.86 -0.87
C CYS A 121 -6.16 -20.00 -0.25
N PRO A 122 -5.42 -19.75 0.85
CA PRO A 122 -4.83 -20.81 1.66
C PRO A 122 -5.91 -21.74 2.23
N ILE A 123 -5.60 -23.03 2.39
CA ILE A 123 -6.55 -24.05 2.91
C ILE A 123 -7.19 -23.62 4.23
N ILE A 124 -6.39 -23.04 5.14
CA ILE A 124 -6.83 -22.56 6.47
C ILE A 124 -7.88 -21.44 6.37
N CYS A 125 -7.96 -20.75 5.23
CA CYS A 125 -8.87 -19.64 4.99
C CYS A 125 -10.01 -19.99 4.02
N ARG A 126 -10.18 -21.26 3.64
CA ARG A 126 -11.16 -21.67 2.61
C ARG A 126 -12.59 -21.32 3.01
N GLU A 127 -13.01 -21.72 4.21
CA GLU A 127 -14.34 -21.43 4.73
C GLU A 127 -14.62 -19.91 4.77
N ALA A 128 -13.68 -19.14 5.33
CA ALA A 128 -13.78 -17.68 5.36
C ALA A 128 -13.84 -17.07 3.94
N SER A 129 -13.05 -17.61 3.00
CA SER A 129 -13.03 -17.18 1.60
C SER A 129 -14.38 -17.42 0.92
N ASP A 130 -15.02 -18.56 1.16
CA ASP A 130 -16.34 -18.88 0.58
C ASP A 130 -17.44 -17.94 1.10
N HIS A 131 -17.43 -17.63 2.40
CA HIS A 131 -18.32 -16.62 2.98
C HIS A 131 -18.09 -15.24 2.36
N LEU A 132 -16.84 -14.80 2.29
CA LEU A 132 -16.48 -13.49 1.72
C LEU A 132 -16.85 -13.40 0.23
N ARG A 133 -16.71 -14.48 -0.53
CA ARG A 133 -17.13 -14.54 -1.94
C ARG A 133 -18.61 -14.27 -2.10
N THR A 134 -19.43 -14.95 -1.30
CA THR A 134 -20.89 -14.80 -1.32
C THR A 134 -21.29 -13.39 -0.90
N MET A 135 -20.73 -12.89 0.20
CA MET A 135 -21.00 -11.52 0.69
C MET A 135 -20.63 -10.47 -0.35
N HIS A 136 -19.45 -10.57 -0.96
CA HIS A 136 -18.97 -9.62 -1.95
C HIS A 136 -19.83 -9.62 -3.21
N ARG A 137 -20.24 -10.80 -3.71
CA ARG A 137 -21.12 -10.92 -4.88
C ARG A 137 -22.48 -10.28 -4.61
N SER A 138 -23.07 -10.56 -3.46
CA SER A 138 -24.34 -9.95 -3.04
C SER A 138 -24.23 -8.43 -2.89
N TRP A 139 -23.12 -7.96 -2.33
CA TRP A 139 -22.83 -6.53 -2.21
C TRP A 139 -22.68 -5.86 -3.58
N LEU A 140 -21.94 -6.45 -4.52
CA LEU A 140 -21.80 -5.92 -5.89
C LEU A 140 -23.15 -5.84 -6.60
N ALA A 141 -23.96 -6.91 -6.53
CA ALA A 141 -25.30 -6.94 -7.11
C ALA A 141 -26.20 -5.86 -6.51
N ARG A 142 -26.16 -5.69 -5.18
CA ARG A 142 -26.90 -4.64 -4.48
C ARG A 142 -26.42 -3.25 -4.91
N LYS A 143 -25.11 -3.03 -4.99
CA LYS A 143 -24.52 -1.75 -5.42
C LYS A 143 -24.96 -1.38 -6.83
N TYR A 144 -24.93 -2.33 -7.77
CA TYR A 144 -25.40 -2.11 -9.14
C TYR A 144 -26.90 -1.79 -9.17
N ARG A 145 -27.73 -2.59 -8.49
CA ARG A 145 -29.19 -2.39 -8.45
C ARG A 145 -29.57 -1.03 -7.87
N LEU A 146 -28.92 -0.61 -6.79
CA LEU A 146 -29.19 0.67 -6.13
C LEU A 146 -28.65 1.87 -6.91
N ALA A 147 -27.63 1.69 -7.75
CA ALA A 147 -27.10 2.73 -8.62
C ALA A 147 -27.95 2.96 -9.88
N LEU A 148 -28.92 2.07 -10.17
CA LEU A 148 -29.75 2.13 -11.38
C LEU A 148 -30.93 3.09 -11.18
N THR A 149 -31.07 4.06 -12.09
CA THR A 149 -32.28 4.90 -12.13
C THR A 149 -33.46 4.08 -12.66
N PRO A 150 -34.72 4.42 -12.28
CA PRO A 150 -35.90 3.72 -12.79
C PRO A 150 -35.99 3.76 -14.32
N GLU A 151 -35.67 4.89 -14.94
CA GLU A 151 -35.62 5.06 -16.39
C GLU A 151 -34.61 4.11 -17.06
N LYS A 152 -33.39 4.00 -16.50
CA LYS A 152 -32.38 3.06 -17.01
C LYS A 152 -32.82 1.62 -16.83
N LYS A 153 -33.48 1.30 -15.73
CA LYS A 153 -34.03 -0.04 -15.48
C LYS A 153 -35.04 -0.43 -16.57
N GLU A 154 -35.98 0.46 -16.87
CA GLU A 154 -36.98 0.26 -17.93
C GLU A 154 -36.31 0.07 -19.29
N GLN A 155 -35.31 0.89 -19.62
CA GLN A 155 -34.52 0.73 -20.85
C GLN A 155 -33.82 -0.64 -20.93
N PHE A 156 -33.22 -1.11 -19.83
CA PHE A 156 -32.61 -2.44 -19.79
C PHE A 156 -33.65 -3.56 -19.93
N GLU A 157 -34.82 -3.44 -19.32
CA GLU A 157 -35.93 -4.40 -19.45
C GLU A 157 -36.42 -4.49 -20.91
N LEU A 158 -36.61 -3.35 -21.57
CA LEU A 158 -36.94 -3.29 -23.00
C LEU A 158 -35.85 -3.95 -23.86
N LYS A 159 -34.57 -3.72 -23.54
CA LYS A 159 -33.44 -4.33 -24.26
C LYS A 159 -33.40 -5.84 -24.10
N VAL A 160 -33.64 -6.36 -22.90
CA VAL A 160 -33.73 -7.80 -22.63
C VAL A 160 -34.93 -8.42 -23.37
N LEU A 161 -36.07 -7.73 -23.41
CA LEU A 161 -37.23 -8.17 -24.18
C LEU A 161 -36.92 -8.22 -25.69
N ALA A 162 -36.29 -7.18 -26.22
CA ALA A 162 -35.86 -7.13 -27.61
C ALA A 162 -34.84 -8.24 -27.94
N GLU A 163 -33.91 -8.54 -27.02
CA GLU A 163 -32.98 -9.67 -27.16
C GLU A 163 -33.74 -10.99 -27.30
N LYS A 164 -34.69 -11.26 -26.41
CA LYS A 164 -35.52 -12.48 -26.46
C LYS A 164 -36.29 -12.62 -27.78
N LEU A 165 -36.74 -11.51 -28.36
CA LEU A 165 -37.53 -11.49 -29.59
C LEU A 165 -36.67 -11.61 -30.85
N PHE A 166 -35.52 -10.93 -30.92
CA PHE A 166 -34.81 -10.71 -32.18
C PHE A 166 -33.40 -11.31 -32.27
N LYS A 167 -32.78 -11.64 -31.14
CA LYS A 167 -31.46 -12.28 -31.13
C LYS A 167 -31.51 -13.58 -31.93
N ASP A 168 -30.51 -13.75 -32.80
CA ASP A 168 -30.36 -14.88 -33.73
C ASP A 168 -31.49 -15.06 -34.77
N LYS A 169 -32.56 -14.27 -34.70
CA LYS A 169 -33.70 -14.29 -35.65
C LYS A 169 -33.67 -13.15 -36.66
N LYS A 170 -32.99 -12.04 -36.36
CA LYS A 170 -32.88 -10.87 -37.23
C LYS A 170 -31.41 -10.46 -37.39
N ARG A 171 -30.88 -10.54 -38.63
CA ARG A 171 -29.49 -10.19 -38.94
C ARG A 171 -29.08 -8.76 -38.53
N SER A 172 -30.01 -7.81 -38.56
CA SER A 172 -29.76 -6.42 -38.19
C SER A 172 -29.75 -6.17 -36.68
N TYR A 173 -30.19 -7.12 -35.85
CA TYR A 173 -30.34 -6.93 -34.41
C TYR A 173 -29.03 -6.56 -33.69
N PRO A 174 -27.86 -7.21 -33.95
CA PRO A 174 -26.61 -6.85 -33.28
C PRO A 174 -26.26 -5.36 -33.41
N GLY A 175 -26.54 -4.74 -34.55
CA GLY A 175 -26.34 -3.29 -34.77
C GLY A 175 -27.27 -2.39 -33.95
N SER A 176 -28.42 -2.89 -33.52
CA SER A 176 -29.40 -2.12 -32.72
C SER A 176 -29.09 -2.09 -31.21
N VAL A 177 -28.18 -2.95 -30.72
CA VAL A 177 -27.97 -3.13 -29.28
C VAL A 177 -27.45 -1.86 -28.62
N GLY A 178 -26.56 -1.12 -29.28
CA GLY A 178 -25.92 0.10 -28.73
C GLY A 178 -26.84 1.32 -28.62
N SER A 179 -27.96 1.37 -29.35
CA SER A 179 -28.85 2.53 -29.38
C SER A 179 -29.99 2.40 -28.38
N TRP A 180 -30.19 3.38 -27.47
CA TRP A 180 -31.30 3.35 -26.51
C TRP A 180 -32.67 3.48 -27.20
N PHE A 181 -33.72 2.97 -26.55
CA PHE A 181 -35.09 3.22 -27.00
C PHE A 181 -35.47 4.66 -26.65
N VAL A 182 -36.02 5.39 -27.61
CA VAL A 182 -36.47 6.77 -27.40
C VAL A 182 -37.98 6.76 -27.22
N GLN A 183 -38.52 7.64 -26.38
CA GLN A 183 -39.96 7.73 -26.15
C GLN A 183 -40.73 8.20 -27.39
N ASP A 184 -40.16 9.12 -28.18
CA ASP A 184 -40.75 9.57 -29.45
C ASP A 184 -39.69 9.76 -30.52
N GLN A 185 -39.96 9.28 -31.73
CA GLN A 185 -39.11 9.45 -32.92
C GLN A 185 -39.62 10.59 -33.82
N LEU A 186 -40.14 11.66 -33.21
CA LEU A 186 -40.66 12.83 -33.91
C LEU A 186 -39.58 13.91 -33.94
N VAL A 187 -39.16 14.31 -35.13
CA VAL A 187 -38.01 15.20 -35.35
C VAL A 187 -38.48 16.63 -35.60
N THR A 188 -39.56 16.80 -36.38
CA THR A 188 -40.07 18.11 -36.83
C THR A 188 -41.22 18.62 -35.96
N ASP A 189 -41.37 19.94 -35.84
CA ASP A 189 -42.46 20.55 -35.06
C ASP A 189 -43.85 20.21 -35.60
N SER A 190 -43.99 20.08 -36.92
CA SER A 190 -45.22 19.60 -37.55
C SER A 190 -45.64 18.22 -37.03
N GLN A 191 -44.68 17.31 -36.83
CA GLN A 191 -44.94 15.95 -36.36
C GLN A 191 -45.39 15.95 -34.89
N ARG A 192 -44.83 16.86 -34.07
CA ARG A 192 -45.25 17.03 -32.67
C ARG A 192 -46.66 17.61 -32.58
N GLN A 193 -47.01 18.56 -33.45
CA GLN A 193 -48.36 19.13 -33.55
C GLN A 193 -49.39 18.05 -33.94
N MET A 194 -49.05 17.20 -34.92
CA MET A 194 -49.91 16.07 -35.33
C MET A 194 -50.14 15.09 -34.18
N ARG A 195 -49.10 14.77 -33.39
CA ARG A 195 -49.24 13.93 -32.19
C ARG A 195 -50.19 14.57 -31.17
N ALA A 196 -50.03 15.86 -30.89
CA ALA A 196 -50.87 16.59 -29.94
C ALA A 196 -52.35 16.61 -30.37
N HIS A 197 -52.61 16.84 -31.67
CA HIS A 197 -53.95 16.76 -32.22
C HIS A 197 -54.54 15.35 -32.09
N PHE A 198 -53.76 14.32 -32.45
CA PHE A 198 -54.19 12.93 -32.31
C PHE A 198 -54.51 12.59 -30.86
N GLN A 199 -53.67 13.02 -29.91
CA GLN A 199 -53.86 12.79 -28.48
C GLN A 199 -55.17 13.42 -27.95
N GLY A 200 -55.59 14.58 -28.48
CA GLY A 200 -56.89 15.18 -28.17
C GLY A 200 -58.09 14.43 -28.75
N SER A 201 -57.88 13.62 -29.78
CA SER A 201 -58.90 12.79 -30.43
C SER A 201 -58.97 11.33 -29.92
N VAL A 202 -58.07 10.94 -29.00
CA VAL A 202 -58.05 9.59 -28.44
C VAL A 202 -59.28 9.39 -27.52
N PRO A 203 -60.05 8.29 -27.67
CA PRO A 203 -61.20 7.99 -26.83
C PRO A 203 -60.85 7.99 -25.33
N HIS A 204 -61.82 8.36 -24.48
CA HIS A 204 -61.63 8.44 -23.03
C HIS A 204 -61.18 7.10 -22.45
N GLY A 205 -59.92 7.02 -22.01
CA GLY A 205 -59.31 5.86 -21.35
C GLY A 205 -57.98 5.43 -21.95
N ASP A 206 -57.75 5.68 -23.23
CA ASP A 206 -56.53 5.26 -23.92
C ASP A 206 -55.42 6.33 -23.83
N LYS A 207 -54.20 5.89 -23.51
CA LYS A 207 -53.03 6.76 -23.40
C LYS A 207 -52.07 6.50 -24.55
N LEU A 208 -51.71 7.56 -25.28
CA LEU A 208 -50.66 7.50 -26.29
C LEU A 208 -49.29 7.31 -25.62
N LEU A 209 -48.61 6.20 -25.92
CA LEU A 209 -47.33 5.82 -25.28
C LEU A 209 -46.09 6.11 -26.15
N TYR A 210 -46.19 5.96 -27.47
CA TYR A 210 -45.06 6.08 -28.40
C TYR A 210 -45.55 6.54 -29.78
N SER A 211 -44.74 7.31 -30.50
CA SER A 211 -45.00 7.61 -31.92
C SER A 211 -43.72 7.55 -32.75
N SER A 212 -43.87 7.06 -33.98
CA SER A 212 -42.79 6.95 -34.96
C SER A 212 -43.31 7.27 -36.35
N ILE A 213 -42.40 7.74 -37.20
CA ILE A 213 -42.64 7.90 -38.62
C ILE A 213 -42.49 6.52 -39.27
N VAL A 214 -43.43 6.19 -40.15
CA VAL A 214 -43.40 4.96 -40.95
C VAL A 214 -43.83 5.30 -42.37
N HIS A 215 -43.26 4.60 -43.34
CA HIS A 215 -43.74 4.64 -44.73
C HIS A 215 -44.71 3.48 -44.94
N LYS A 216 -45.97 3.81 -45.20
CA LYS A 216 -47.00 2.84 -45.55
C LYS A 216 -46.99 2.62 -47.07
N PHE A 217 -46.86 1.38 -47.50
CA PHE A 217 -47.04 0.99 -48.89
C PHE A 217 -48.48 0.52 -49.09
N ASP A 218 -49.14 1.02 -50.14
CA ASP A 218 -50.50 0.61 -50.45
C ASP A 218 -50.49 -0.78 -51.12
N ARG A 219 -51.55 -1.55 -50.90
CA ARG A 219 -51.71 -2.87 -51.54
C ARG A 219 -51.96 -2.74 -53.05
N HIS A 220 -52.31 -1.54 -53.52
CA HIS A 220 -52.66 -1.26 -54.91
C HIS A 220 -51.59 -0.49 -55.72
N GLY A 221 -50.38 -0.31 -55.17
CA GLY A 221 -49.27 0.37 -55.85
C GLY A 221 -49.02 1.77 -55.30
#